data_AF-A0A9X1RBQ3-F1
#
_entry.id   AF-A0A9X1RBQ3-F1
#
_cell.length_a   1.000
_cell.length_b   1.000
_cell.length_c   1.000
_cell.angle_alpha   90.00
_cell.angle_beta   90.00
_cell.angle_gamma   90.00
#
_symmetry.space_group_name_H-M   'P 1'
#
loop_
_entity.id
_entity.type
_entity.pdbx_description
1 polymer ?
#
loop_
_entity_poly.entity_id
_entity_poly.type
_entity_poly.pdbx_seq_one_letter_code
_entity_poly.pdbx_strand_id
1 'polypeptide(L)'
;MMPQRRQLPPRQIYPEGSIHPERSYDSTLSRSDVTTKQVRWVRKGSTHPTRSADRPNFLALFWLVEAKRFEGRNFCERMYAAYASRSGYFWRAGICMDLWGIIGGLGVGGLLGTIATQWAIGQREQAARRVAFKKQQLEEFYGPLLAAHKEIRARSELRVKLQNALDGQHSEAMLEAAASGGGAGRDDRINAATDTHVPAILTNIQDEGQTFRDVLMPRYRSMIDIFRDKMWLAEPETRDYFGQLVEFVDVWDKILDNKLPRSVAPAISHTEANLAPFYTHLQEVHDRLRREIS
;
A
#
# COMPACT_ATOMS: atom_id res chain seq x y z
N MET A 1 75.19 -3.12 -37.73
CA MET A 1 73.75 -3.42 -37.60
C MET A 1 73.34 -3.14 -36.15
N MET A 2 72.70 -2.00 -35.91
CA MET A 2 72.19 -1.57 -34.59
C MET A 2 70.74 -2.06 -34.45
N PRO A 3 70.32 -2.61 -33.30
CA PRO A 3 68.94 -3.03 -33.10
C PRO A 3 68.04 -1.81 -32.87
N GLN A 4 66.99 -1.71 -33.68
CA GLN A 4 65.91 -0.74 -33.57
C GLN A 4 65.22 -0.86 -32.19
N ARG A 5 65.30 0.20 -31.37
CA ARG A 5 64.49 0.31 -30.15
C ARG A 5 63.01 0.46 -30.54
N ARG A 6 62.18 -0.51 -30.16
CA ARG A 6 60.71 -0.40 -30.22
C ARG A 6 60.27 0.75 -29.29
N GLN A 7 59.69 1.79 -29.88
CA GLN A 7 58.95 2.80 -29.13
C GLN A 7 57.67 2.14 -28.58
N LEU A 8 57.50 2.16 -27.26
CA LEU A 8 56.24 1.82 -26.62
C LEU A 8 55.25 2.98 -26.83
N PRO A 9 53.95 2.70 -27.05
CA PRO A 9 52.94 3.73 -27.18
C PRO A 9 52.80 4.53 -25.88
N PRO A 10 52.39 5.81 -25.96
CA PRO A 10 52.19 6.65 -24.79
C PRO A 10 51.12 6.07 -23.85
N ARG A 11 51.44 6.00 -22.56
CA ARG A 11 50.51 5.68 -21.48
C ARG A 11 49.34 6.66 -21.53
N GLN A 12 48.14 6.19 -21.84
CA GLN A 12 46.91 6.94 -21.60
C GLN A 12 46.73 7.07 -20.08
N ILE A 13 46.94 8.28 -19.57
CA ILE A 13 46.51 8.69 -18.24
C ILE A 13 45.01 8.94 -18.36
N TYR A 14 44.20 8.03 -17.82
CA TYR A 14 42.78 8.29 -17.63
C TYR A 14 42.65 9.25 -16.44
N PRO A 15 41.90 10.36 -16.56
CA PRO A 15 41.63 11.22 -15.42
C PRO A 15 40.76 10.47 -14.42
N GLU A 16 41.32 10.26 -13.24
CA GLU A 16 40.67 9.75 -12.05
C GLU A 16 39.75 10.87 -11.51
N GLY A 17 38.45 10.59 -11.36
CA GLY A 17 37.53 11.45 -10.61
C GLY A 17 36.67 12.43 -11.42
N SER A 18 35.73 11.91 -12.23
CA SER A 18 34.50 12.65 -12.54
C SER A 18 33.38 12.15 -11.64
N ILE A 19 33.25 12.76 -10.46
CA ILE A 19 32.06 12.67 -9.62
C ILE A 19 30.93 13.31 -10.44
N HIS A 20 30.03 12.49 -10.98
CA HIS A 20 28.79 12.98 -11.55
C HIS A 20 27.94 13.55 -10.40
N PRO A 21 27.52 14.83 -10.44
CA PRO A 21 26.52 15.30 -9.50
C PRO A 21 25.21 14.61 -9.84
N GLU A 22 24.77 13.69 -8.97
CA GLU A 22 23.38 13.26 -8.98
C GLU A 22 22.50 14.50 -8.80
N ARG A 23 21.57 14.68 -9.73
CA ARG A 23 20.59 15.75 -9.69
C ARG A 23 19.81 15.63 -8.38
N SER A 24 19.93 16.65 -7.55
CA SER A 24 18.99 16.96 -6.47
C SER A 24 17.56 16.87 -7.02
N TYR A 25 16.82 15.86 -6.59
CA TYR A 25 15.38 15.78 -6.83
C TYR A 25 14.71 16.68 -5.80
N ASP A 26 14.34 17.87 -6.27
CA ASP A 26 13.47 18.81 -5.57
C ASP A 26 12.08 18.16 -5.40
N SER A 27 11.82 17.62 -4.20
CA SER A 27 10.52 17.11 -3.82
C SER A 27 9.65 18.23 -3.25
N THR A 28 9.37 19.25 -4.06
CA THR A 28 8.25 20.16 -3.83
C THR A 28 7.03 19.63 -4.59
N LEU A 29 6.33 18.68 -3.96
CA LEU A 29 4.99 18.27 -4.38
C LEU A 29 4.03 19.43 -4.08
N SER A 30 3.97 20.39 -5.00
CA SER A 30 2.98 21.47 -5.00
C SER A 30 1.60 20.89 -5.27
N ARG A 31 0.73 21.11 -4.29
CA ARG A 31 -0.67 20.72 -4.25
C ARG A 31 -1.50 21.91 -4.75
N SER A 32 -1.76 21.99 -6.05
CA SER A 32 -2.91 22.75 -6.60
C SER A 32 -3.12 22.46 -8.09
N ASP A 33 -4.41 22.41 -8.47
CA ASP A 33 -4.96 22.51 -9.83
C ASP A 33 -5.18 21.24 -10.66
N VAL A 34 -6.13 20.42 -10.18
CA VAL A 34 -6.93 19.56 -11.07
C VAL A 34 -8.04 20.42 -11.67
N THR A 35 -7.83 20.91 -12.89
CA THR A 35 -8.90 21.50 -13.72
C THR A 35 -9.47 20.45 -14.68
N THR A 36 -10.79 20.36 -14.62
CA THR A 36 -11.70 19.51 -15.39
C THR A 36 -11.50 19.67 -16.90
N LYS A 37 -11.15 18.59 -17.61
CA LYS A 37 -11.42 18.46 -19.05
C LYS A 37 -12.21 17.18 -19.34
N GLN A 38 -13.50 17.39 -19.62
CA GLN A 38 -14.41 16.43 -20.22
C GLN A 38 -13.85 15.93 -21.55
N VAL A 39 -13.71 14.61 -21.70
CA VAL A 39 -13.56 13.98 -23.01
C VAL A 39 -14.83 13.16 -23.29
N ARG A 40 -15.58 13.69 -24.26
CA ARG A 40 -16.78 13.18 -24.90
C ARG A 40 -16.39 12.00 -25.80
N TRP A 41 -16.88 10.79 -25.51
CA TRP A 41 -16.83 9.67 -26.45
C TRP A 41 -18.18 9.46 -27.15
N VAL A 42 -18.08 9.39 -28.46
CA VAL A 42 -19.15 9.32 -29.46
C VAL A 42 -19.67 7.89 -29.57
N ARG A 43 -20.99 7.76 -29.51
CA ARG A 43 -21.78 6.54 -29.79
C ARG A 43 -21.78 6.25 -31.30
N LYS A 44 -21.49 5.01 -31.69
CA LYS A 44 -21.91 4.43 -32.97
C LYS A 44 -22.49 3.04 -32.72
N GLY A 45 -23.72 2.83 -33.20
CA GLY A 45 -24.53 1.66 -32.90
C GLY A 45 -24.34 0.48 -33.84
N SER A 46 -24.94 -0.65 -33.45
CA SER A 46 -25.43 -1.68 -34.36
C SER A 46 -26.59 -2.43 -33.69
N THR A 47 -27.47 -2.97 -34.53
CA THR A 47 -28.86 -3.37 -34.34
C THR A 47 -29.04 -4.90 -34.27
N HIS A 48 -29.76 -5.41 -33.23
CA HIS A 48 -30.71 -6.55 -33.10
C HIS A 48 -30.47 -7.95 -33.77
N PRO A 49 -31.12 -9.09 -33.36
CA PRO A 49 -32.31 -9.26 -32.49
C PRO A 49 -32.34 -10.44 -31.46
N THR A 50 -33.29 -10.30 -30.52
CA THR A 50 -34.14 -11.25 -29.75
C THR A 50 -33.67 -12.66 -29.34
N ARG A 51 -33.69 -12.92 -28.02
CA ARG A 51 -34.30 -14.14 -27.46
C ARG A 51 -34.88 -13.90 -26.05
N SER A 52 -36.12 -14.32 -25.89
CA SER A 52 -37.00 -14.26 -24.71
C SER A 52 -36.57 -15.22 -23.59
N ALA A 53 -36.71 -14.79 -22.33
CA ALA A 53 -37.55 -15.42 -21.30
C ALA A 53 -37.09 -15.01 -19.89
N ASP A 54 -38.10 -14.73 -19.06
CA ASP A 54 -38.10 -14.71 -17.59
C ASP A 54 -37.27 -13.67 -16.83
N ARG A 55 -37.96 -12.58 -16.47
CA ARG A 55 -37.66 -11.78 -15.27
C ARG A 55 -38.89 -11.72 -14.36
N PRO A 56 -38.75 -11.96 -13.05
CA PRO A 56 -39.82 -11.77 -12.08
C PRO A 56 -40.10 -10.28 -11.80
N ASN A 57 -41.35 -10.02 -11.40
CA ASN A 57 -41.96 -8.72 -11.13
C ASN A 57 -41.13 -7.79 -10.22
N PHE A 58 -40.59 -6.71 -10.79
CA PHE A 58 -39.93 -5.61 -10.07
C PHE A 58 -40.90 -4.73 -9.26
N LEU A 59 -42.21 -4.85 -9.45
CA LEU A 59 -43.22 -4.12 -8.68
C LEU A 59 -43.46 -4.69 -7.27
N ALA A 60 -43.02 -5.93 -7.00
CA ALA A 60 -43.14 -6.55 -5.67
C ALA A 60 -42.02 -6.14 -4.70
N LEU A 61 -40.86 -5.72 -5.21
CA LEU A 61 -39.73 -5.28 -4.38
C LEU A 61 -39.82 -3.79 -3.99
N PHE A 62 -40.56 -2.98 -4.76
CA PHE A 62 -40.80 -1.57 -4.41
C PHE A 62 -41.76 -1.45 -3.22
N TRP A 63 -42.80 -2.27 -3.15
CA TRP A 63 -43.72 -2.32 -2.00
C TRP A 63 -43.09 -2.86 -0.70
N LEU A 64 -42.04 -3.69 -0.80
CA LEU A 64 -41.38 -4.26 0.37
C LEU A 64 -40.33 -3.34 1.02
N VAL A 65 -39.79 -2.38 0.25
CA VAL A 65 -38.80 -1.41 0.74
C VAL A 65 -39.48 -0.18 1.36
N GLU A 66 -40.67 0.19 0.89
CA GLU A 66 -41.42 1.34 1.42
C GLU A 66 -42.16 1.01 2.74
N ALA A 67 -42.43 -0.27 3.02
CA ALA A 67 -43.01 -0.72 4.29
C ALA A 67 -42.04 -0.66 5.49
N LYS A 68 -40.73 -0.49 5.26
CA LYS A 68 -39.72 -0.42 6.33
C LYS A 68 -39.41 0.98 6.85
N ARG A 69 -40.06 2.02 6.33
CA ARG A 69 -39.85 3.41 6.79
C ARG A 69 -40.89 3.92 7.79
N PHE A 70 -41.69 3.03 8.37
CA PHE A 70 -42.63 3.33 9.45
C PHE A 70 -42.09 2.78 10.79
N GLU A 71 -41.04 3.41 11.32
CA GLU A 71 -40.58 3.20 12.69
C GLU A 71 -41.44 4.00 13.69
N GLY A 72 -42.05 3.27 14.63
CA GLY A 72 -42.18 3.59 16.06
C GLY A 72 -42.99 4.83 16.46
N ARG A 73 -43.95 4.77 17.38
CA ARG A 73 -43.95 3.97 18.63
C ARG A 73 -45.34 3.57 19.12
N ASN A 74 -46.41 3.80 18.36
CA ASN A 74 -47.77 3.78 18.92
C ASN A 74 -48.69 2.67 18.38
N PHE A 75 -48.19 1.73 17.55
CA PHE A 75 -49.06 0.71 16.97
C PHE A 75 -49.37 -0.43 17.94
N CYS A 76 -48.39 -0.92 18.71
CA CYS A 76 -48.62 -1.95 19.73
C CYS A 76 -49.52 -1.45 20.88
N GLU A 77 -49.35 -0.19 21.34
CA GLU A 77 -50.22 0.37 22.38
C GLU A 77 -51.66 0.59 21.89
N ARG A 78 -51.85 1.04 20.64
CA ARG A 78 -53.20 1.23 20.08
C ARG A 78 -53.93 -0.08 19.82
N MET A 79 -53.21 -1.13 19.45
CA MET A 79 -53.82 -2.44 19.25
C MET A 79 -54.18 -3.12 20.57
N TYR A 80 -53.38 -2.96 21.63
CA TYR A 80 -53.72 -3.44 22.98
C TYR A 80 -54.86 -2.64 23.62
N ALA A 81 -54.91 -1.32 23.43
CA ALA A 81 -55.98 -0.48 23.97
C ALA A 81 -57.35 -0.76 23.30
N ALA A 82 -57.38 -1.07 22.00
CA ALA A 82 -58.60 -1.44 21.29
C ALA A 82 -59.13 -2.84 21.69
N TYR A 83 -58.25 -3.73 22.16
CA TYR A 83 -58.63 -5.07 22.63
C TYR A 83 -59.14 -5.05 24.08
N ALA A 84 -58.61 -4.15 24.91
CA ALA A 84 -58.95 -4.07 26.33
C ALA A 84 -60.32 -3.41 26.63
N SER A 85 -60.88 -2.60 25.72
CA SER A 85 -62.13 -1.85 25.98
C SER A 85 -63.43 -2.60 25.65
N ARG A 86 -63.37 -3.87 25.23
CA ARG A 86 -64.55 -4.62 24.75
C ARG A 86 -64.83 -5.95 25.46
N SER A 87 -64.09 -6.29 26.53
CA SER A 87 -64.25 -7.57 27.25
C SER A 87 -64.73 -7.37 28.69
N GLY A 88 -65.96 -6.89 28.86
CA GLY A 88 -66.61 -6.76 30.18
C GLY A 88 -67.31 -8.03 30.69
N TYR A 89 -67.54 -9.04 29.85
CA TYR A 89 -68.36 -10.20 30.23
C TYR A 89 -67.96 -11.47 29.48
N PHE A 90 -66.82 -12.10 29.80
CA PHE A 90 -66.49 -13.42 29.23
C PHE A 90 -65.52 -14.24 30.12
N TRP A 91 -65.76 -14.27 31.43
CA TRP A 91 -64.87 -14.96 32.38
C TRP A 91 -65.34 -16.35 32.83
N ARG A 92 -66.33 -16.99 32.17
CA ARG A 92 -66.82 -18.29 32.68
C ARG A 92 -67.28 -19.38 31.72
N ALA A 93 -67.13 -19.25 30.41
CA ALA A 93 -67.43 -20.35 29.50
C ALA A 93 -66.56 -20.31 28.25
N GLY A 94 -65.69 -21.31 28.09
CA GLY A 94 -64.99 -21.58 26.83
C GLY A 94 -63.47 -21.38 26.84
N ILE A 95 -62.75 -22.04 27.76
CA ILE A 95 -61.27 -22.15 27.70
C ILE A 95 -60.83 -23.33 26.78
N CYS A 96 -61.77 -24.12 26.23
CA CYS A 96 -61.44 -25.35 25.49
C CYS A 96 -61.41 -25.24 23.95
N MET A 97 -61.72 -24.07 23.37
CA MET A 97 -61.45 -23.77 21.95
C MET A 97 -60.79 -22.39 21.95
N ASP A 98 -59.46 -22.26 21.85
CA ASP A 98 -58.77 -22.38 20.56
C ASP A 98 -57.26 -22.66 20.75
N LEU A 99 -56.88 -23.47 21.75
CA LEU A 99 -55.46 -23.83 21.97
C LEU A 99 -54.89 -24.59 20.75
N TRP A 100 -55.72 -25.39 20.07
CA TRP A 100 -55.35 -26.05 18.81
C TRP A 100 -55.28 -25.09 17.62
N GLY A 101 -56.05 -24.00 17.58
CA GLY A 101 -55.91 -22.92 16.59
C GLY A 101 -54.63 -22.10 16.77
N ILE A 102 -54.22 -21.87 18.03
CA ILE A 102 -52.94 -21.22 18.36
C ILE A 102 -51.75 -22.15 18.07
N ILE A 103 -51.84 -23.44 18.41
CA ILE A 103 -50.81 -24.44 18.09
C ILE A 103 -50.75 -24.71 16.57
N GLY A 104 -51.89 -24.71 15.87
CA GLY A 104 -51.96 -24.83 14.40
C GLY A 104 -51.43 -23.60 13.66
N GLY A 105 -51.72 -22.39 14.17
CA GLY A 105 -51.14 -21.13 13.67
C GLY A 105 -49.65 -20.99 13.94
N LEU A 106 -49.17 -21.48 15.09
CA LEU A 106 -47.73 -21.58 15.42
C LEU A 106 -47.02 -22.70 14.65
N GLY A 107 -47.71 -23.77 14.25
CA GLY A 107 -47.12 -24.91 13.54
C GLY A 107 -46.64 -24.56 12.13
N VAL A 108 -47.43 -23.78 11.38
CA VAL A 108 -47.04 -23.34 10.01
C VAL A 108 -46.17 -22.09 10.04
N GLY A 109 -46.43 -21.16 10.97
CA GLY A 109 -45.58 -19.99 11.20
C GLY A 109 -44.19 -20.35 11.74
N GLY A 110 -44.08 -21.39 12.56
CA GLY A 110 -42.82 -21.86 13.15
C GLY A 110 -41.85 -22.44 12.12
N LEU A 111 -42.34 -23.18 11.12
CA LEU A 111 -41.49 -23.73 10.07
C LEU A 111 -40.96 -22.64 9.11
N LEU A 112 -41.78 -21.66 8.73
CA LEU A 112 -41.32 -20.54 7.91
C LEU A 112 -40.37 -19.61 8.69
N GLY A 113 -40.64 -19.41 9.99
CA GLY A 113 -39.78 -18.61 10.87
C GLY A 113 -38.37 -19.20 11.05
N THR A 114 -38.26 -20.52 11.19
CA THR A 114 -36.96 -21.21 11.32
C THR A 114 -36.14 -21.12 10.03
N ILE A 115 -36.76 -21.28 8.86
CA ILE A 115 -36.09 -21.12 7.56
C ILE A 115 -35.56 -19.68 7.39
N ALA A 116 -36.40 -18.67 7.66
CA ALA A 116 -35.99 -17.26 7.55
C ALA A 116 -34.85 -16.91 8.52
N THR A 117 -34.89 -17.45 9.74
CA THR A 117 -33.85 -17.25 10.75
C THR A 117 -32.53 -17.88 10.30
N GLN A 118 -32.55 -19.12 9.82
CA GLN A 118 -31.35 -19.82 9.37
C GLN A 118 -30.72 -19.14 8.14
N TRP A 119 -31.54 -18.62 7.22
CA TRP A 119 -31.06 -17.82 6.10
C TRP A 119 -30.39 -16.51 6.55
N ALA A 120 -31.01 -15.79 7.50
CA ALA A 120 -30.44 -14.56 8.05
C ALA A 120 -29.12 -14.80 8.80
N ILE A 121 -29.01 -15.93 9.53
CA ILE A 121 -27.76 -16.35 10.19
C ILE A 121 -26.67 -16.62 9.14
N GLY A 122 -27.00 -17.36 8.06
CA GLY A 122 -26.05 -17.65 7.00
C GLY A 122 -25.49 -16.40 6.32
N GLN A 123 -26.33 -15.38 6.08
CA GLN A 123 -25.87 -14.09 5.53
C GLN A 123 -24.92 -13.35 6.48
N ARG A 124 -25.24 -13.32 7.78
CA ARG A 124 -24.39 -12.69 8.80
C ARG A 124 -23.05 -13.41 8.93
N GLU A 125 -23.05 -14.74 8.89
CA GLU A 125 -21.83 -15.53 8.99
C GLU A 125 -20.93 -15.31 7.77
N GLN A 126 -21.49 -15.26 6.55
CA GLN A 126 -20.72 -14.95 5.35
C GLN A 126 -20.12 -13.53 5.40
N ALA A 127 -20.89 -12.54 5.86
CA ALA A 127 -20.39 -11.19 6.05
C ALA A 127 -19.26 -11.15 7.10
N ALA A 128 -19.41 -11.84 8.22
CA ALA A 128 -18.40 -11.95 9.27
C ALA A 128 -17.11 -12.62 8.75
N ARG A 129 -17.22 -13.69 7.96
CA ARG A 129 -16.06 -14.36 7.34
C ARG A 129 -15.29 -13.44 6.39
N ARG A 130 -16.00 -12.61 5.60
CA ARG A 130 -15.36 -11.62 4.71
C ARG A 130 -14.61 -10.55 5.49
N VAL A 131 -15.20 -10.01 6.56
CA VAL A 131 -14.53 -9.03 7.43
C VAL A 131 -13.32 -9.65 8.12
N ALA A 132 -13.45 -10.88 8.62
CA ALA A 132 -12.35 -11.62 9.23
C ALA A 132 -11.19 -11.83 8.25
N PHE A 133 -11.48 -12.21 7.00
CA PHE A 133 -10.46 -12.36 5.97
C PHE A 133 -9.73 -11.04 5.66
N LYS A 134 -10.47 -9.93 5.48
CA LYS A 134 -9.83 -8.62 5.24
C LYS A 134 -8.98 -8.16 6.42
N LYS A 135 -9.44 -8.41 7.65
CA LYS A 135 -8.67 -8.14 8.86
C LYS A 135 -7.37 -8.94 8.86
N GLN A 136 -7.43 -10.22 8.49
CA GLN A 136 -6.25 -11.07 8.35
C GLN A 136 -5.29 -10.54 7.27
N GLN A 137 -5.80 -10.08 6.11
CA GLN A 137 -4.97 -9.44 5.08
C GLN A 137 -4.24 -8.19 5.62
N LEU A 138 -4.92 -7.35 6.40
CA LEU A 138 -4.32 -6.17 7.00
C LEU A 138 -3.26 -6.52 8.05
N GLU A 139 -3.56 -7.45 8.95
CA GLU A 139 -2.71 -7.78 10.10
C GLU A 139 -1.49 -8.64 9.70
N GLU A 140 -1.67 -9.62 8.82
CA GLU A 140 -0.63 -10.60 8.50
C GLU A 140 0.16 -10.27 7.22
N PHE A 141 -0.39 -9.47 6.31
CA PHE A 141 0.23 -9.22 4.99
C PHE A 141 0.54 -7.73 4.78
N TYR A 142 -0.48 -6.89 4.58
CA TYR A 142 -0.27 -5.49 4.19
C TYR A 142 0.36 -4.65 5.31
N GLY A 143 -0.03 -4.89 6.56
CA GLY A 143 0.50 -4.17 7.73
C GLY A 143 2.01 -4.36 7.90
N PRO A 144 2.51 -5.62 8.02
CA PRO A 144 3.94 -5.89 8.13
C PRO A 144 4.76 -5.36 6.96
N LEU A 145 4.27 -5.50 5.71
CA LEU A 145 4.96 -4.96 4.52
C LEU A 145 5.08 -3.43 4.58
N LEU A 146 4.00 -2.73 4.95
CA LEU A 146 4.04 -1.28 5.10
C LEU A 146 4.90 -0.82 6.27
N ALA A 147 4.92 -1.58 7.36
CA ALA A 147 5.80 -1.29 8.50
C ALA A 147 7.28 -1.39 8.08
N ALA A 148 7.66 -2.46 7.37
CA ALA A 148 9.01 -2.62 6.83
C ALA A 148 9.37 -1.49 5.86
N HIS A 149 8.46 -1.15 4.94
CA HIS A 149 8.68 -0.04 4.01
C HIS A 149 8.87 1.31 4.73
N LYS A 150 8.07 1.62 5.74
CA LYS A 150 8.20 2.86 6.53
C LYS A 150 9.52 2.91 7.29
N GLU A 151 9.98 1.79 7.83
CA GLU A 151 11.29 1.71 8.49
C GLU A 151 12.43 1.98 7.50
N ILE A 152 12.39 1.34 6.32
CA ILE A 152 13.36 1.56 5.24
C ILE A 152 13.38 3.04 4.85
N ARG A 153 12.21 3.62 4.59
CA ARG A 153 12.08 5.02 4.20
C ARG A 153 12.63 5.97 5.26
N ALA A 154 12.28 5.79 6.53
CA ALA A 154 12.76 6.65 7.61
C ALA A 154 14.29 6.65 7.74
N ARG A 155 14.92 5.47 7.57
CA ARG A 155 16.38 5.33 7.60
C ARG A 155 17.05 5.94 6.37
N SER A 156 16.48 5.72 5.18
CA SER A 156 16.97 6.34 3.94
C SER A 156 16.88 7.87 3.98
N GLU A 157 15.79 8.42 4.52
CA GLU A 157 15.64 9.87 4.72
C GLU A 157 16.66 10.43 5.70
N LEU A 158 16.95 9.72 6.80
CA LEU A 158 17.99 10.11 7.75
C LEU A 158 19.38 10.14 7.10
N ARG A 159 19.70 9.12 6.30
CA ARG A 159 20.97 9.04 5.56
C ARG A 159 21.17 10.24 4.65
N VAL A 160 20.16 10.57 3.84
CA VAL A 160 20.21 11.73 2.94
C VAL A 160 20.38 13.04 3.72
N LYS A 161 19.72 13.18 4.88
CA LYS A 161 19.89 14.38 5.73
C LYS A 161 21.31 14.51 6.29
N LEU A 162 21.91 13.41 6.74
CA LEU A 162 23.28 13.39 7.26
C LEU A 162 24.30 13.71 6.16
N GLN A 163 24.17 13.07 5.00
CA GLN A 163 25.03 13.32 3.84
C GLN A 163 24.92 14.79 3.39
N ASN A 164 23.71 15.33 3.25
CA ASN A 164 23.50 16.74 2.88
C ASN A 164 24.10 17.72 3.92
N ALA A 165 24.04 17.40 5.21
CA ALA A 165 24.63 18.24 6.25
C ALA A 165 26.17 18.23 6.18
N LEU A 166 26.77 17.06 5.95
CA LEU A 166 28.22 16.90 5.77
C LEU A 166 28.70 17.62 4.50
N ASP A 167 28.02 17.42 3.38
CA ASP A 167 28.35 18.07 2.11
C ASP A 167 28.18 19.59 2.21
N GLY A 168 27.15 20.06 2.91
CA GLY A 168 26.95 21.48 3.21
C GLY A 168 28.14 22.08 3.95
N GLN A 169 28.54 21.49 5.08
CA GLN A 169 29.69 21.96 5.86
C GLN A 169 31.01 21.91 5.06
N HIS A 170 31.22 20.83 4.32
CA HIS A 170 32.41 20.68 3.49
C HIS A 170 32.48 21.75 2.40
N SER A 171 31.35 22.00 1.71
CA SER A 171 31.26 23.03 0.67
C SER A 171 31.47 24.44 1.21
N GLU A 172 30.94 24.75 2.40
CA GLU A 172 31.12 26.04 3.06
C GLU A 172 32.58 26.27 3.45
N ALA A 173 33.23 25.27 4.05
CA ALA A 173 34.65 25.34 4.41
C ALA A 173 35.55 25.53 3.17
N MET A 174 35.24 24.85 2.05
CA MET A 174 35.94 25.05 0.79
C MET A 174 35.74 26.47 0.23
N LEU A 175 34.52 27.01 0.32
CA LEU A 175 34.22 28.37 -0.13
C LEU A 175 34.92 29.43 0.72
N GLU A 176 34.95 29.25 2.04
CA GLU A 176 35.66 30.14 2.97
C GLU A 176 37.18 30.11 2.72
N ALA A 177 37.76 28.92 2.53
CA ALA A 177 39.16 28.76 2.16
C ALA A 177 39.48 29.43 0.81
N ALA A 178 38.57 29.30 -0.16
CA ALA A 178 38.70 29.93 -1.48
C ALA A 178 38.54 31.47 -1.42
N ALA A 179 37.68 31.99 -0.54
CA ALA A 179 37.43 33.43 -0.38
C ALA A 179 38.53 34.16 0.40
N SER A 180 39.09 33.51 1.43
CA SER A 180 40.19 34.06 2.23
C SER A 180 41.53 34.10 1.50
N GLY A 181 41.65 33.40 0.36
CA GLY A 181 42.89 33.25 -0.41
C GLY A 181 42.89 33.97 -1.77
N GLY A 182 43.62 35.08 -1.85
CA GLY A 182 44.14 35.62 -3.10
C GLY A 182 45.67 35.44 -3.16
N GLY A 183 46.19 34.79 -4.21
CA GLY A 183 47.63 34.61 -4.45
C GLY A 183 48.16 33.19 -4.22
N ALA A 184 49.50 33.08 -4.13
CA ALA A 184 50.20 31.82 -3.88
C ALA A 184 49.76 31.24 -2.52
N GLY A 185 49.31 29.98 -2.50
CA GLY A 185 48.81 29.29 -1.30
C GLY A 185 47.28 29.19 -1.18
N ARG A 186 46.51 29.55 -2.21
CA ARG A 186 45.06 29.28 -2.28
C ARG A 186 44.78 27.77 -2.29
N ASP A 187 45.48 27.02 -3.13
CA ASP A 187 45.27 25.59 -3.29
C ASP A 187 45.59 24.82 -2.00
N ASP A 188 46.64 25.21 -1.28
CA ASP A 188 47.00 24.60 0.01
C ASP A 188 45.90 24.76 1.06
N ARG A 189 45.21 25.92 1.09
CA ARG A 189 44.10 26.15 2.03
C ARG A 189 42.86 25.36 1.64
N ILE A 190 42.54 25.28 0.35
CA ILE A 190 41.42 24.46 -0.14
C ILE A 190 41.69 22.99 0.20
N ASN A 191 42.90 22.50 -0.05
CA ASN A 191 43.30 21.15 0.31
C ASN A 191 43.22 20.91 1.82
N ALA A 192 43.71 21.84 2.66
CA ALA A 192 43.61 21.72 4.12
C ALA A 192 42.15 21.70 4.61
N ALA A 193 41.27 22.51 4.01
CA ALA A 193 39.84 22.50 4.29
C ALA A 193 39.22 21.15 3.89
N THR A 194 39.57 20.61 2.72
CA THR A 194 39.12 19.30 2.25
C THR A 194 39.62 18.17 3.15
N ASP A 195 40.91 18.15 3.50
CA ASP A 195 41.54 17.13 4.34
C ASP A 195 40.90 17.03 5.73
N THR A 196 40.33 18.13 6.23
CA THR A 196 39.61 18.14 7.52
C THR A 196 38.30 17.35 7.45
N HIS A 197 37.59 17.38 6.32
CA HIS A 197 36.27 16.75 6.16
C HIS A 197 36.31 15.36 5.53
N VAL A 198 37.32 15.06 4.70
CA VAL A 198 37.45 13.76 4.01
C VAL A 198 37.37 12.56 4.96
N PRO A 199 38.02 12.52 6.14
CA PRO A 199 37.90 11.40 7.06
C PRO A 199 36.45 11.17 7.55
N ALA A 200 35.72 12.26 7.82
CA ALA A 200 34.33 12.18 8.25
C ALA A 200 33.42 11.68 7.10
N ILE A 201 33.65 12.15 5.87
CA ILE A 201 32.93 11.69 4.68
C ILE A 201 33.19 10.20 4.42
N LEU A 202 34.44 9.76 4.46
CA LEU A 202 34.79 8.34 4.26
C LEU A 202 34.19 7.45 5.34
N THR A 203 34.21 7.91 6.61
CA THR A 203 33.58 7.18 7.72
C THR A 203 32.07 7.09 7.51
N ASN A 204 31.40 8.18 7.13
CA ASN A 204 29.97 8.17 6.82
C ASN A 204 29.64 7.20 5.68
N ILE A 205 30.39 7.21 4.58
CA ILE A 205 30.20 6.28 3.45
C ILE A 205 30.36 4.83 3.91
N GLN A 206 31.33 4.54 4.77
CA GLN A 206 31.54 3.20 5.32
C GLN A 206 30.37 2.77 6.22
N ASP A 207 29.94 3.64 7.13
CA ASP A 207 28.82 3.40 8.05
C ASP A 207 27.50 3.22 7.30
N GLU A 208 27.28 3.97 6.22
CA GLU A 208 26.13 3.82 5.34
C GLU A 208 26.14 2.48 4.61
N GLY A 209 27.30 2.06 4.11
CA GLY A 209 27.48 0.75 3.49
C GLY A 209 27.16 -0.39 4.47
N GLN A 210 27.63 -0.27 5.71
CA GLN A 210 27.35 -1.24 6.77
C GLN A 210 25.87 -1.23 7.17
N THR A 211 25.27 -0.06 7.36
CA THR A 211 23.85 0.09 7.70
C THR A 211 22.96 -0.49 6.61
N PHE A 212 23.29 -0.26 5.35
CA PHE A 212 22.55 -0.83 4.23
C PHE A 212 22.60 -2.36 4.26
N ARG A 213 23.80 -2.93 4.43
CA ARG A 213 24.01 -4.39 4.48
C ARG A 213 23.34 -5.05 5.67
N ASP A 214 23.54 -4.51 6.86
CA ASP A 214 23.18 -5.17 8.12
C ASP A 214 21.76 -4.87 8.56
N VAL A 215 21.19 -3.75 8.09
CA VAL A 215 19.88 -3.31 8.55
C VAL A 215 18.85 -3.24 7.44
N LEU A 216 19.14 -2.55 6.33
CA LEU A 216 18.14 -2.36 5.27
C LEU A 216 17.90 -3.65 4.47
N MET A 217 18.95 -4.35 4.04
CA MET A 217 18.82 -5.58 3.26
C MET A 217 18.01 -6.69 3.95
N PRO A 218 18.23 -6.98 5.26
CA PRO A 218 17.37 -7.91 5.97
C PRO A 218 15.89 -7.52 5.98
N ARG A 219 15.54 -6.22 5.94
CA ARG A 219 14.14 -5.78 5.85
C ARG A 219 13.53 -6.09 4.49
N TYR A 220 14.25 -5.84 3.39
CA TYR A 220 13.76 -6.23 2.06
C TYR A 220 13.59 -7.76 1.94
N ARG A 221 14.54 -8.54 2.46
CA ARG A 221 14.43 -10.00 2.50
C ARG A 221 13.21 -10.44 3.32
N SER A 222 12.98 -9.82 4.49
CA SER A 222 11.79 -10.08 5.30
C SER A 222 10.49 -9.75 4.56
N MET A 223 10.46 -8.71 3.73
CA MET A 223 9.30 -8.42 2.88
C MET A 223 9.04 -9.54 1.86
N ILE A 224 10.09 -10.10 1.26
CA ILE A 224 9.97 -11.26 0.36
C ILE A 224 9.44 -12.48 1.12
N ASP A 225 9.93 -12.74 2.33
CA ASP A 225 9.50 -13.87 3.15
C ASP A 225 8.01 -13.74 3.51
N ILE A 226 7.56 -12.57 3.97
CA ILE A 226 6.14 -12.27 4.20
C ILE A 226 5.34 -12.54 2.92
N PHE A 227 5.84 -12.06 1.78
CA PHE A 227 5.16 -12.25 0.51
C PHE A 227 5.01 -13.72 0.14
N ARG A 228 6.06 -14.54 0.32
CA ARG A 228 6.06 -15.98 0.03
C ARG A 228 5.12 -16.74 0.97
N ASP A 229 5.24 -16.51 2.27
CA ASP A 229 4.49 -17.24 3.29
C ASP A 229 2.98 -16.92 3.25
N LYS A 230 2.66 -15.68 2.89
CA LYS A 230 1.31 -15.13 2.94
C LYS A 230 0.79 -14.70 1.57
N MET A 231 1.35 -15.22 0.49
CA MET A 231 0.95 -14.87 -0.90
C MET A 231 -0.54 -15.11 -1.17
N TRP A 232 -1.13 -16.09 -0.47
CA TRP A 232 -2.55 -16.41 -0.59
C TRP A 232 -3.47 -15.31 -0.02
N LEU A 233 -2.97 -14.46 0.89
CA LEU A 233 -3.66 -13.26 1.37
C LEU A 233 -3.51 -12.07 0.41
N ALA A 234 -2.52 -12.09 -0.48
CA ALA A 234 -2.29 -11.01 -1.44
C ALA A 234 -3.40 -10.98 -2.51
N GLU A 235 -3.88 -9.78 -2.82
CA GLU A 235 -4.75 -9.58 -3.99
C GLU A 235 -4.00 -9.89 -5.30
N PRO A 236 -4.70 -10.34 -6.36
CA PRO A 236 -4.07 -10.70 -7.63
C PRO A 236 -3.15 -9.61 -8.20
N GLU A 237 -3.61 -8.36 -8.21
CA GLU A 237 -2.85 -7.20 -8.70
C GLU A 237 -1.58 -6.94 -7.87
N THR A 238 -1.62 -7.22 -6.56
CA THR A 238 -0.43 -7.08 -5.71
C THR A 238 0.65 -8.12 -6.07
N ARG A 239 0.26 -9.31 -6.54
CA ARG A 239 1.19 -10.40 -6.90
C ARG A 239 2.08 -10.05 -8.08
N ASP A 240 1.60 -9.20 -8.98
CA ASP A 240 2.36 -8.78 -10.17
C ASP A 240 3.64 -8.01 -9.81
N TYR A 241 3.68 -7.38 -8.63
CA TYR A 241 4.86 -6.67 -8.13
C TYR A 241 5.90 -7.58 -7.47
N PHE A 242 5.57 -8.84 -7.17
CA PHE A 242 6.47 -9.74 -6.44
C PHE A 242 7.78 -9.98 -7.20
N GLY A 243 7.72 -10.15 -8.52
CA GLY A 243 8.91 -10.35 -9.35
C GLY A 243 9.89 -9.17 -9.24
N GLN A 244 9.39 -7.94 -9.25
CA GLN A 244 10.21 -6.73 -9.16
C GLN A 244 10.92 -6.62 -7.80
N LEU A 245 10.22 -6.98 -6.71
CA LEU A 245 10.82 -7.00 -5.36
C LEU A 245 11.92 -8.05 -5.24
N VAL A 246 11.70 -9.26 -5.77
CA VAL A 246 12.71 -10.34 -5.77
C VAL A 246 13.93 -9.94 -6.59
N GLU A 247 13.71 -9.42 -7.80
CA GLU A 247 14.78 -8.98 -8.69
C GLU A 247 15.65 -7.89 -8.03
N PHE A 248 15.02 -6.91 -7.37
CA PHE A 248 15.74 -5.88 -6.63
C PHE A 248 16.65 -6.48 -5.56
N VAL A 249 16.14 -7.38 -4.72
CA VAL A 249 16.93 -7.99 -3.64
C VAL A 249 18.05 -8.87 -4.18
N ASP A 250 17.76 -9.70 -5.18
CA ASP A 250 18.74 -10.62 -5.78
C ASP A 250 19.92 -9.87 -6.41
N VAL A 251 19.68 -8.73 -7.06
CA VAL A 251 20.73 -7.89 -7.64
C VAL A 251 21.61 -7.31 -6.54
N TRP A 252 21.01 -6.76 -5.48
CA TRP A 252 21.76 -6.23 -4.35
C TRP A 252 22.56 -7.29 -3.61
N ASP A 253 22.00 -8.49 -3.41
CA ASP A 253 22.71 -9.61 -2.79
C ASP A 253 23.96 -9.99 -3.61
N LYS A 254 23.84 -10.04 -4.94
CA LYS A 254 25.00 -10.29 -5.83
C LYS A 254 26.05 -9.17 -5.77
N ILE A 255 25.63 -7.91 -5.67
CA ILE A 255 26.56 -6.78 -5.53
C ILE A 255 27.28 -6.84 -4.17
N LEU A 256 26.55 -7.12 -3.09
CA LEU A 256 27.10 -7.20 -1.74
C LEU A 256 28.03 -8.40 -1.55
N ASP A 257 27.79 -9.50 -2.25
CA ASP A 257 28.64 -10.69 -2.30
C ASP A 257 29.86 -10.53 -3.23
N ASN A 258 30.06 -9.35 -3.85
CA ASN A 258 31.07 -9.08 -4.87
C ASN A 258 30.98 -10.02 -6.10
N LYS A 259 29.82 -10.64 -6.33
CA LYS A 259 29.54 -11.47 -7.54
C LYS A 259 29.25 -10.59 -8.76
N LEU A 260 28.84 -9.35 -8.54
CA LEU A 260 28.64 -8.34 -9.58
C LEU A 260 29.42 -7.06 -9.24
N PRO A 261 30.16 -6.47 -10.19
CA PRO A 261 30.81 -5.19 -9.97
C PRO A 261 29.78 -4.07 -9.86
N ARG A 262 30.00 -3.13 -8.91
CA ARG A 262 29.09 -1.99 -8.65
C ARG A 262 28.84 -1.12 -9.88
N SER A 263 29.79 -1.05 -10.81
CA SER A 263 29.66 -0.32 -12.07
C SER A 263 28.53 -0.83 -12.98
N VAL A 264 28.05 -2.05 -12.77
CA VAL A 264 26.97 -2.65 -13.55
C VAL A 264 25.60 -2.22 -13.02
N ALA A 265 25.47 -1.83 -11.75
CA ALA A 265 24.19 -1.48 -11.14
C ALA A 265 23.42 -0.37 -11.92
N PRO A 266 24.07 0.74 -12.35
CA PRO A 266 23.40 1.75 -13.16
C PRO A 266 22.96 1.22 -14.54
N ALA A 267 23.72 0.31 -15.14
CA ALA A 267 23.42 -0.23 -16.47
C ALA A 267 22.14 -1.08 -16.49
N ILE A 268 21.83 -1.76 -15.38
CA ILE A 268 20.60 -2.55 -15.27
C ILE A 268 19.41 -1.68 -14.80
N SER A 269 19.62 -0.38 -14.54
CA SER A 269 18.57 0.54 -14.05
C SER A 269 17.85 0.02 -12.78
N HIS A 270 18.53 -0.80 -11.98
CA HIS A 270 17.98 -1.34 -10.72
C HIS A 270 18.13 -0.31 -9.62
N THR A 271 17.15 0.58 -9.54
CA THR A 271 17.04 1.57 -8.47
C THR A 271 15.81 1.28 -7.62
N GLU A 272 15.81 1.74 -6.37
CA GLU A 272 14.64 1.65 -5.48
C GLU A 272 13.41 2.36 -6.07
N ALA A 273 13.61 3.33 -6.97
CA ALA A 273 12.53 4.01 -7.67
C ALA A 273 11.61 3.05 -8.45
N ASN A 274 12.15 1.92 -8.93
CA ASN A 274 11.35 0.90 -9.61
C ASN A 274 10.34 0.22 -8.67
N LEU A 275 10.58 0.24 -7.35
CA LEU A 275 9.67 -0.28 -6.34
C LEU A 275 8.62 0.75 -5.90
N ALA A 276 8.71 2.01 -6.35
CA ALA A 276 7.76 3.04 -5.98
C ALA A 276 6.30 2.68 -6.32
N PRO A 277 5.98 2.15 -7.52
CA PRO A 277 4.62 1.71 -7.85
C PRO A 277 4.09 0.64 -6.88
N PHE A 278 4.95 -0.30 -6.47
CA PHE A 278 4.60 -1.34 -5.50
C PHE A 278 4.23 -0.73 -4.15
N TYR A 279 5.02 0.21 -3.63
CA TYR A 279 4.74 0.83 -2.34
C TYR A 279 3.47 1.68 -2.35
N THR A 280 3.23 2.42 -3.43
CA THR A 280 1.99 3.17 -3.60
C THR A 280 0.78 2.22 -3.60
N HIS A 281 0.85 1.13 -4.36
CA HIS A 281 -0.21 0.12 -4.39
C HIS A 281 -0.47 -0.51 -3.02
N LEU A 282 0.58 -0.88 -2.27
CA LEU A 282 0.43 -1.42 -0.92
C LEU A 282 -0.33 -0.46 0.01
N GLN A 283 0.01 0.83 -0.04
CA GLN A 283 -0.63 1.85 0.79
C GLN A 283 -2.11 2.03 0.38
N GLU A 284 -2.40 2.09 -0.91
CA GLU A 284 -3.76 2.22 -1.45
C GLU A 284 -4.66 1.05 -1.05
N VAL A 285 -4.17 -0.18 -1.22
CA VAL A 285 -4.91 -1.40 -0.86
C VAL A 285 -5.13 -1.46 0.65
N HIS A 286 -4.11 -1.17 1.45
CA HIS A 286 -4.23 -1.11 2.90
C HIS A 286 -5.31 -0.11 3.34
N ASP A 287 -5.29 1.11 2.80
CA ASP A 287 -6.25 2.16 3.18
C ASP A 287 -7.66 1.87 2.66
N ARG A 288 -7.79 1.22 1.50
CA ARG A 288 -9.07 0.69 1.01
C ARG A 288 -9.63 -0.37 1.97
N LEU A 289 -8.86 -1.40 2.30
CA LEU A 289 -9.30 -2.47 3.20
C LEU A 289 -9.66 -1.94 4.58
N ARG A 290 -8.90 -0.98 5.12
CA ARG A 290 -9.20 -0.36 6.41
C ARG A 290 -10.54 0.39 6.40
N ARG A 291 -10.85 1.10 5.32
CA ARG A 291 -12.15 1.79 5.13
C ARG A 291 -13.33 0.83 5.00
N GLU A 292 -13.11 -0.36 4.45
CA GLU A 292 -14.17 -1.36 4.27
C GLU A 292 -14.50 -2.15 5.55
N ILE A 293 -13.61 -2.13 6.55
CA ILE A 293 -13.79 -2.80 7.84
C ILE A 293 -14.33 -1.84 8.91
N SER A 294 -14.03 -0.54 8.78
CA SER A 294 -14.48 0.52 9.70
C SER A 294 -15.97 0.82 9.50
#